data_AF-A0AAD6V0V9-F1
#
_entry.id   AF-A0AAD6V0V9-F1
#
_cell.length_a   1.000
_cell.length_b   1.000
_cell.length_c   1.000
_cell.angle_alpha   90.00
_cell.angle_beta   90.00
_cell.angle_gamma   90.00
#
_symmetry.space_group_name_H-M   'P 1'
#
loop_
_entity.id
_entity.type
_entity.pdbx_description
1 polymer ?
#
loop_
_entity_poly.entity_id
_entity_poly.type
_entity_poly.pdbx_seq_one_letter_code
_entity_poly.pdbx_strand_id
1 'polypeptide(L)'
;MPADRDVPDEAIGLTILTCLVRIFTDFRSQQWFAESLKAGLLLGVFSCGSRVNRWDTDGHIIRLLRDFLPAFTVYFSVLSQLRISLAEVQGLDPASSFNQLELEQWERFVELVDERFQLVEEYNYGTWTALRACDNFEVRFRSWIEALSHHAKCGHICDKRQLKRCSQCCIRFYCSRSCQKSDWRNIHRTHCQTLQQRQLGHRIVLHLRLSAYQ
;
A
#
# COMPACT_ATOMS: atom_id res chain seq x y z
N MET A 1 -36.32 7.22 -15.34
CA MET A 1 -35.86 6.61 -14.08
C MET A 1 -35.45 5.18 -14.39
N PRO A 2 -34.17 4.80 -14.27
CA PRO A 2 -33.80 3.41 -14.50
C PRO A 2 -34.22 2.57 -13.29
N ALA A 3 -34.82 1.43 -13.59
CA ALA A 3 -35.33 0.47 -12.61
C ALA A 3 -34.22 0.01 -11.65
N ASP A 4 -34.53 0.12 -10.37
CA ASP A 4 -33.77 -0.45 -9.26
C ASP A 4 -33.63 -1.97 -9.51
N ARG A 5 -32.42 -2.41 -9.85
CA ARG A 5 -32.12 -3.83 -9.95
C ARG A 5 -31.60 -4.22 -8.58
N ASP A 6 -32.48 -4.77 -7.75
CA ASP A 6 -32.10 -5.40 -6.49
C ASP A 6 -31.05 -6.48 -6.77
N VAL A 7 -29.80 -6.17 -6.43
CA VAL A 7 -28.74 -7.17 -6.36
C VAL A 7 -28.99 -7.96 -5.07
N PRO A 8 -29.13 -9.30 -5.12
CA PRO A 8 -29.39 -10.08 -3.91
C PRO A 8 -28.31 -9.86 -2.85
N ASP A 9 -28.72 -9.59 -1.60
CA ASP A 9 -27.80 -9.29 -0.48
C ASP A 9 -26.70 -10.36 -0.29
N GLU A 10 -27.02 -11.64 -0.57
CA GLU A 10 -26.06 -12.76 -0.56
C GLU A 10 -24.92 -12.58 -1.57
N ALA A 11 -25.19 -11.99 -2.73
CA ALA A 11 -24.18 -11.76 -3.76
C ALA A 11 -23.15 -10.71 -3.33
N ILE A 12 -23.56 -9.73 -2.52
CA ILE A 12 -22.68 -8.66 -2.03
C ILE A 12 -21.76 -9.22 -0.92
N GLY A 13 -22.31 -10.00 0.02
CA GLY A 13 -21.54 -10.69 1.05
C GLY A 13 -20.49 -11.65 0.45
N LEU A 14 -20.88 -12.45 -0.54
CA LEU A 14 -19.94 -13.31 -1.28
C LEU A 14 -18.89 -12.50 -2.05
N THR A 15 -19.25 -11.34 -2.59
CA THR A 15 -18.30 -10.47 -3.31
C THR A 15 -17.27 -9.90 -2.36
N ILE A 16 -17.67 -9.40 -1.19
CA ILE A 16 -16.75 -8.90 -0.15
C ILE A 16 -15.83 -10.04 0.32
N LEU A 17 -16.37 -11.21 0.63
CA LEU A 17 -15.59 -12.38 1.06
C LEU A 17 -14.62 -12.86 -0.04
N THR A 18 -15.07 -12.88 -1.30
CA THR A 18 -14.24 -13.26 -2.46
C THR A 18 -13.15 -12.22 -2.72
N CYS A 19 -13.45 -10.94 -2.58
CA CYS A 19 -12.48 -9.85 -2.63
C CYS A 19 -11.42 -10.03 -1.53
N LEU A 20 -11.84 -10.27 -0.28
CA LEU A 20 -10.92 -10.54 0.82
C LEU A 20 -10.02 -11.76 0.52
N VAL A 21 -10.59 -12.91 0.16
CA VAL A 21 -9.82 -14.13 -0.13
C VAL A 21 -8.82 -13.95 -1.29
N ARG A 22 -9.22 -13.29 -2.37
CA ARG A 22 -8.33 -13.03 -3.52
C ARG A 22 -7.26 -11.99 -3.21
N ILE A 23 -7.59 -10.95 -2.44
CA ILE A 23 -6.64 -9.91 -2.05
C ILE A 23 -5.55 -10.49 -1.16
N PHE A 24 -5.85 -11.39 -0.22
CA PHE A 24 -4.84 -11.89 0.73
C PHE A 24 -3.94 -13.01 0.21
N THR A 25 -4.28 -13.63 -0.93
CA THR A 25 -3.52 -14.77 -1.45
C THR A 25 -2.62 -14.43 -2.64
N ASP A 26 -2.71 -13.23 -3.20
CA ASP A 26 -1.97 -12.82 -4.41
C ASP A 26 -0.77 -11.91 -4.11
N PHE A 27 0.32 -12.08 -4.87
CA PHE A 27 1.52 -11.25 -4.90
C PHE A 27 1.26 -9.79 -5.30
N ARG A 28 0.05 -9.47 -5.79
CA ARG A 28 -0.39 -8.11 -6.16
C ARG A 28 -1.58 -7.60 -5.35
N SER A 29 -1.74 -8.10 -4.13
CA SER A 29 -2.82 -7.74 -3.20
C SER A 29 -3.15 -6.25 -3.16
N GLN A 30 -2.14 -5.37 -3.11
CA GLN A 30 -2.31 -3.92 -3.07
C GLN A 30 -2.89 -3.31 -4.36
N GLN A 31 -2.58 -3.90 -5.53
CA GLN A 31 -3.14 -3.44 -6.80
C GLN A 31 -4.62 -3.79 -6.87
N TRP A 32 -4.97 -5.03 -6.54
CA TRP A 32 -6.35 -5.49 -6.50
C TRP A 32 -7.18 -4.70 -5.47
N PHE A 33 -6.59 -4.39 -4.32
CA PHE A 33 -7.23 -3.57 -3.31
C PHE A 33 -7.50 -2.13 -3.81
N ALA A 34 -6.55 -1.52 -4.51
CA ALA A 34 -6.78 -0.21 -5.12
C ALA A 34 -7.89 -0.27 -6.19
N GLU A 35 -7.94 -1.31 -7.01
CA GLU A 35 -9.00 -1.45 -8.02
C GLU A 35 -10.37 -1.75 -7.39
N SER A 36 -10.45 -2.50 -6.28
CA SER A 36 -11.74 -2.71 -5.58
C SER A 36 -12.27 -1.42 -4.97
N LEU A 37 -11.40 -0.57 -4.41
CA LEU A 37 -11.78 0.76 -3.95
C LEU A 37 -12.36 1.61 -5.08
N LYS A 38 -11.70 1.65 -6.25
CA LYS A 38 -12.24 2.32 -7.45
C LYS A 38 -13.58 1.78 -7.90
N ALA A 39 -13.80 0.48 -7.73
CA ALA A 39 -15.05 -0.17 -8.06
C ALA A 39 -16.18 0.09 -7.03
N GLY A 40 -15.94 0.95 -6.03
CA GLY A 40 -16.95 1.33 -5.06
C GLY A 40 -17.01 0.42 -3.83
N LEU A 41 -15.90 -0.24 -3.44
CA LEU A 41 -15.87 -1.10 -2.25
C LEU A 41 -16.45 -0.41 -1.01
N LEU A 42 -16.09 0.85 -0.73
CA LEU A 42 -16.60 1.58 0.44
C LEU A 42 -18.12 1.83 0.34
N LEU A 43 -18.61 2.22 -0.83
CA LEU A 43 -20.05 2.37 -1.07
C LEU A 43 -20.81 1.05 -0.87
N GLY A 44 -20.21 -0.07 -1.30
CA GLY A 44 -20.73 -1.41 -1.06
C GLY A 44 -20.81 -1.73 0.44
N VAL A 45 -19.79 -1.36 1.22
CA VAL A 45 -19.79 -1.56 2.69
C VAL A 45 -20.95 -0.80 3.36
N PHE A 46 -21.19 0.46 2.99
CA PHE A 46 -22.34 1.23 3.50
C PHE A 46 -23.68 0.58 3.11
N SER A 47 -23.79 0.12 1.86
CA SER A 47 -25.00 -0.53 1.35
C SER A 47 -25.31 -1.81 2.15
N CYS A 48 -24.30 -2.63 2.45
CA CYS A 48 -24.47 -3.84 3.26
C CYS A 48 -24.95 -3.57 4.68
N GLY A 49 -24.36 -2.60 5.37
CA GLY A 49 -24.72 -2.33 6.76
C GLY A 49 -26.17 -1.84 6.93
N SER A 50 -26.72 -1.17 5.91
CA SER A 50 -28.11 -0.69 5.91
C SER A 50 -29.18 -1.76 5.61
N ARG A 51 -28.83 -2.86 4.91
CA ARG A 51 -29.80 -3.81 4.34
C ARG A 51 -29.73 -5.23 4.90
N VAL A 52 -28.55 -5.69 5.31
CA VAL A 52 -28.39 -7.11 5.67
C VAL A 52 -29.03 -7.39 7.02
N ASN A 53 -29.92 -8.38 7.04
CA ASN A 53 -30.49 -8.92 8.28
C ASN A 53 -29.32 -9.32 9.19
N ARG A 54 -29.18 -8.64 10.34
CA ARG A 54 -27.96 -8.53 11.20
C ARG A 54 -27.34 -9.84 11.71
N TRP A 55 -27.81 -10.99 11.26
CA TRP A 55 -27.54 -12.32 11.82
C TRP A 55 -26.51 -13.14 11.02
N ASP A 56 -26.03 -12.67 9.86
CA ASP A 56 -25.13 -13.49 8.99
C ASP A 56 -23.83 -12.77 8.53
N THR A 57 -23.62 -11.51 8.92
CA THR A 57 -22.37 -10.77 8.63
C THR A 57 -21.42 -10.69 9.83
N ASP A 58 -21.66 -11.51 10.87
CA ASP A 58 -21.00 -11.45 12.19
C ASP A 58 -19.50 -11.13 12.11
N GLY A 59 -19.20 -9.83 12.28
CA GLY A 59 -17.85 -9.29 12.37
C GLY A 59 -17.09 -9.13 11.05
N HIS A 60 -17.64 -9.43 9.87
CA HIS A 60 -16.93 -9.25 8.61
C HIS A 60 -16.65 -7.77 8.29
N ILE A 61 -17.64 -6.90 8.46
CA ILE A 61 -17.47 -5.44 8.28
C ILE A 61 -16.47 -4.91 9.31
N ILE A 62 -16.62 -5.29 10.58
CA ILE A 62 -15.68 -4.93 11.65
C ILE A 62 -14.25 -5.36 11.30
N ARG A 63 -14.05 -6.60 10.83
CA ARG A 63 -12.73 -7.12 10.44
C ARG A 63 -12.17 -6.38 9.22
N LEU A 64 -13.01 -6.03 8.26
CA LEU A 64 -12.65 -5.21 7.12
C LEU A 64 -12.15 -3.83 7.55
N LEU A 65 -12.91 -3.14 8.39
CA LEU A 65 -12.60 -1.79 8.88
C LEU A 65 -11.40 -1.77 9.84
N ARG A 66 -11.28 -2.77 10.72
CA ARG A 66 -10.26 -2.82 11.76
C ARG A 66 -8.93 -3.41 11.30
N ASP A 67 -8.97 -4.50 10.53
CA ASP A 67 -7.77 -5.29 10.25
C ASP A 67 -7.31 -5.09 8.81
N PHE A 68 -8.23 -5.16 7.85
CA PHE A 68 -7.87 -5.26 6.45
C PHE A 68 -7.60 -3.90 5.80
N LEU A 69 -8.55 -2.96 5.85
CA LEU A 69 -8.39 -1.62 5.28
C LEU A 69 -7.15 -0.90 5.86
N PRO A 70 -6.96 -0.83 7.20
CA PRO A 70 -5.76 -0.28 7.82
C PRO A 70 -4.45 -0.88 7.32
N ALA A 71 -4.37 -2.21 7.17
CA ALA A 71 -3.14 -2.88 6.76
C ALA A 71 -2.65 -2.46 5.36
N PHE A 72 -3.55 -2.03 4.46
CA PHE A 72 -3.19 -1.57 3.13
C PHE A 72 -2.86 -0.07 3.05
N THR A 73 -3.09 0.71 4.10
CA THR A 73 -2.76 2.16 4.13
C THR A 73 -1.26 2.46 4.05
N VAL A 74 -0.41 1.44 4.22
CA VAL A 74 1.04 1.54 4.02
C VAL A 74 1.45 1.71 2.56
N TYR A 75 0.56 1.38 1.62
CA TYR A 75 0.82 1.51 0.18
C TYR A 75 0.26 2.83 -0.34
N PHE A 76 1.12 3.71 -0.85
CA PHE A 76 0.70 5.01 -1.38
C PHE A 76 -0.40 4.91 -2.46
N SER A 77 -0.36 3.90 -3.33
CA SER A 77 -1.40 3.70 -4.35
C SER A 77 -2.77 3.38 -3.76
N VAL A 78 -2.81 2.62 -2.66
CA VAL A 78 -4.07 2.34 -1.95
C VAL A 78 -4.52 3.57 -1.21
N LEU A 79 -3.62 4.20 -0.46
CA LEU A 79 -3.92 5.42 0.28
C LEU A 79 -4.51 6.47 -0.66
N SER A 80 -3.81 6.82 -1.75
CA SER A 80 -4.29 7.76 -2.78
C SER A 80 -5.70 7.43 -3.29
N GLN A 81 -6.03 6.15 -3.47
CA GLN A 81 -7.36 5.76 -3.91
C GLN A 81 -8.41 5.87 -2.80
N LEU A 82 -8.05 5.59 -1.54
CA LEU A 82 -8.93 5.78 -0.39
C LEU A 82 -9.39 7.23 -0.27
N ARG A 83 -8.56 8.24 -0.58
CA ARG A 83 -9.02 9.65 -0.58
C ARG A 83 -10.22 9.87 -1.48
N ILE A 84 -10.15 9.31 -2.68
CA ILE A 84 -11.17 9.47 -3.71
C ILE A 84 -12.44 8.75 -3.24
N SER A 85 -12.30 7.48 -2.83
CA SER A 85 -13.43 6.66 -2.38
C SER A 85 -14.06 7.17 -1.08
N LEU A 86 -13.31 7.82 -0.19
CA LEU A 86 -13.84 8.46 1.02
C LEU A 86 -14.66 9.71 0.69
N ALA A 87 -14.20 10.52 -0.27
CA ALA A 87 -14.97 11.68 -0.73
C ALA A 87 -16.31 11.26 -1.37
N GLU A 88 -16.37 10.10 -2.04
CA GLU A 88 -17.60 9.55 -2.62
C GLU A 88 -18.64 9.16 -1.56
N VAL A 89 -18.21 8.72 -0.38
CA VAL A 89 -19.11 8.31 0.71
C VAL A 89 -19.29 9.39 1.78
N GLN A 90 -18.64 10.55 1.66
CA GLN A 90 -18.71 11.63 2.65
C GLN A 90 -20.14 12.18 2.86
N GLY A 91 -20.99 12.10 1.83
CA GLY A 91 -22.39 12.53 1.90
C GLY A 91 -23.34 11.49 2.51
N LEU A 92 -22.86 10.29 2.80
CA LEU A 92 -23.66 9.24 3.46
C LEU A 92 -23.59 9.41 4.98
N ASP A 93 -24.68 9.10 5.67
CA ASP A 93 -24.71 9.08 7.14
C ASP A 93 -24.23 7.72 7.67
N PRO A 94 -23.02 7.62 8.27
CA PRO A 94 -22.51 6.35 8.76
C PRO A 94 -23.35 5.77 9.89
N ALA A 95 -23.99 6.60 10.71
CA ALA A 95 -24.84 6.14 11.83
C ALA A 95 -26.13 5.46 11.33
N SER A 96 -26.57 5.78 10.11
CA SER A 96 -27.70 5.10 9.46
C SER A 96 -27.31 3.74 8.86
N SER A 97 -26.02 3.54 8.57
CA SER A 97 -25.51 2.37 7.85
C SER A 97 -24.79 1.38 8.75
N PHE A 98 -24.32 1.79 9.92
CA PHE A 98 -23.52 0.94 10.81
C PHE A 98 -24.18 0.77 12.19
N ASN A 99 -23.97 -0.40 12.81
CA ASN A 99 -24.21 -0.51 14.24
C ASN A 99 -23.14 0.26 15.03
N GLN A 100 -23.34 0.45 16.34
CA GLN A 100 -22.42 1.24 17.16
C GLN A 100 -20.95 0.78 17.08
N LEU A 101 -20.71 -0.54 17.14
CA LEU A 101 -19.34 -1.06 17.11
C LEU A 101 -18.69 -0.90 15.72
N GLU A 102 -19.47 -1.09 14.66
CA GLU A 102 -19.03 -0.83 13.28
C GLU A 102 -18.73 0.65 13.05
N LEU A 103 -19.57 1.55 13.58
CA LEU A 103 -19.38 2.99 13.52
C LEU A 103 -18.07 3.40 14.20
N GLU A 104 -17.81 2.89 15.40
CA GLU A 104 -16.54 3.13 16.11
C GLU A 104 -15.32 2.65 15.30
N GLN A 105 -15.44 1.52 14.58
CA GLN A 105 -14.34 1.06 13.71
C GLN A 105 -14.21 1.91 12.44
N TRP A 106 -15.33 2.38 11.88
CA TRP A 106 -15.34 3.27 10.73
C TRP A 106 -14.65 4.60 11.04
N GLU A 107 -15.00 5.24 12.16
CA GLU A 107 -14.40 6.51 12.59
C GLU A 107 -12.89 6.38 12.79
N ARG A 108 -12.45 5.34 13.53
CA ARG A 108 -11.02 5.04 13.72
C ARG A 108 -10.28 4.80 12.40
N PHE A 109 -10.94 4.14 11.44
CA PHE A 109 -10.37 3.91 10.13
C PHE A 109 -10.20 5.21 9.35
N VAL A 110 -11.21 6.09 9.34
CA VAL A 110 -11.14 7.39 8.67
C VAL A 110 -10.03 8.26 9.29
N GLU A 111 -9.97 8.34 10.62
CA GLU A 111 -8.91 9.04 11.34
C GLU A 111 -7.51 8.55 10.94
N LEU A 112 -7.30 7.23 10.91
CA LEU A 112 -6.03 6.64 10.47
C LEU A 112 -5.68 7.01 9.02
N VAL A 113 -6.66 7.01 8.11
CA VAL A 113 -6.42 7.38 6.71
C VAL A 113 -6.01 8.84 6.60
N ASP A 114 -6.66 9.74 7.34
CA ASP A 114 -6.32 11.16 7.37
C ASP A 114 -4.91 11.41 7.95
N GLU A 115 -4.56 10.76 9.06
CA GLU A 115 -3.19 10.79 9.62
C GLU A 115 -2.15 10.34 8.59
N ARG A 116 -2.40 9.22 7.90
CA ARG A 116 -1.51 8.68 6.88
C ARG A 116 -1.38 9.62 5.69
N PHE A 117 -2.47 10.28 5.30
CA PHE A 117 -2.45 11.29 4.25
C PHE A 117 -1.61 12.50 4.62
N GLN A 118 -1.78 13.01 5.84
CA GLN A 118 -0.99 14.13 6.33
C GLN A 118 0.52 13.80 6.30
N LEU A 119 0.90 12.60 6.74
CA LEU A 119 2.31 12.15 6.67
C LEU A 119 2.86 12.16 5.24
N VAL A 120 2.04 11.74 4.26
CA VAL A 120 2.45 11.74 2.85
C VAL A 120 2.54 13.14 2.27
N GLU A 121 1.60 14.04 2.61
CA GLU A 121 1.68 15.45 2.22
C GLU A 121 2.94 16.10 2.79
N GLU A 122 3.18 15.97 4.10
CA GLU A 122 4.38 16.51 4.75
C GLU A 122 5.67 15.95 4.12
N TYR A 123 5.68 14.67 3.72
CA TYR A 123 6.79 14.07 2.98
C TYR A 123 6.97 14.72 1.60
N ASN A 124 5.88 14.95 0.87
CA ASN A 124 5.89 15.55 -0.47
C ASN A 124 6.29 17.04 -0.44
N TYR A 125 5.84 17.79 0.57
CA TYR A 125 6.26 19.18 0.83
C TYR A 125 7.72 19.28 1.28
N GLY A 126 8.37 18.16 1.59
CA GLY A 126 9.76 18.11 1.99
C GLY A 126 10.00 18.50 3.45
N THR A 127 8.94 18.52 4.27
CA THR A 127 9.01 18.72 5.73
C THR A 127 9.82 17.61 6.39
N TRP A 128 9.68 16.38 5.89
CA TRP A 128 10.49 15.24 6.34
C TRP A 128 11.72 15.05 5.46
N THR A 129 12.89 14.95 6.08
CA THR A 129 14.08 14.47 5.38
C THR A 129 13.84 13.01 5.01
N ALA A 130 13.93 12.70 3.72
CA ALA A 130 13.81 11.33 3.23
C ALA A 130 15.07 10.56 3.63
N LEU A 131 15.24 10.22 4.91
CA LEU A 131 16.36 9.44 5.39
C LEU A 131 16.27 8.04 4.80
N ARG A 132 17.41 7.53 4.34
CA ARG A 132 17.53 6.19 3.78
C ARG A 132 18.89 5.61 4.12
N ALA A 133 18.90 4.32 4.46
CA ALA A 133 20.13 3.57 4.65
C ALA A 133 20.80 3.27 3.30
N CYS A 134 22.13 3.33 3.28
CA CYS A 134 22.95 2.79 2.20
C CYS A 134 22.63 1.30 1.98
N ASP A 135 22.31 0.93 0.74
CA ASP A 135 21.92 -0.43 0.34
C ASP A 135 23.08 -1.46 0.42
N ASN A 136 24.31 -1.00 0.67
CA ASN A 136 25.43 -1.88 1.03
C ASN A 136 25.30 -2.34 2.50
N PHE A 137 24.23 -3.09 2.80
CA PHE A 137 23.93 -3.73 4.08
C PHE A 137 23.77 -5.26 3.89
N GLU A 138 24.24 -6.07 4.83
CA GLU A 138 23.93 -7.51 4.83
C GLU A 138 22.67 -7.78 5.66
N VAL A 139 21.85 -8.72 5.18
CA VAL A 139 20.75 -9.32 5.95
C VAL A 139 21.39 -10.30 6.94
N ARG A 140 21.36 -9.94 8.23
CA ARG A 140 21.89 -10.71 9.38
C ARG A 140 21.80 -12.24 9.18
N PHE A 141 22.91 -12.93 8.94
CA PHE A 141 23.10 -14.36 9.28
C PHE A 141 24.57 -14.82 9.26
N ARG A 142 25.55 -13.96 9.58
CA ARG A 142 26.94 -14.41 9.82
C ARG A 142 27.58 -13.75 11.05
N SER A 143 28.39 -14.57 11.71
CA SER A 143 29.16 -14.37 12.95
C SER A 143 29.82 -12.99 13.06
N TRP A 144 29.84 -12.45 14.29
CA TRP A 144 30.46 -11.20 14.70
C TRP A 144 31.98 -11.08 14.40
N ILE A 145 32.65 -12.17 14.00
CA ILE A 145 34.12 -12.26 13.91
C ILE A 145 34.71 -11.60 12.63
N GLU A 146 33.92 -11.36 11.57
CA GLU A 146 34.44 -10.84 10.29
C GLU A 146 34.42 -9.30 10.14
N ALA A 147 34.09 -8.54 11.20
CA ALA A 147 33.82 -7.10 11.13
C ALA A 147 35.06 -6.17 11.00
N LEU A 148 36.29 -6.72 10.94
CA LEU A 148 37.54 -5.94 11.08
C LEU A 148 38.25 -5.54 9.77
N SER A 149 37.73 -5.84 8.58
CA SER A 149 38.33 -5.34 7.32
C SER A 149 37.68 -4.05 6.84
N HIS A 150 38.48 -3.02 6.54
CA HIS A 150 38.09 -1.68 6.06
C HIS A 150 37.29 -1.61 4.74
N HIS A 151 36.82 -2.74 4.21
CA HIS A 151 35.83 -2.83 3.13
C HIS A 151 34.42 -3.18 3.66
N ALA A 152 34.22 -3.12 4.97
CA ALA A 152 33.00 -3.45 5.67
C ALA A 152 31.83 -2.55 5.26
N LYS A 153 30.77 -3.22 4.80
CA LYS A 153 29.34 -2.95 5.07
C LYS A 153 29.05 -1.56 5.65
N CYS A 154 28.22 -0.78 4.96
CA CYS A 154 28.00 0.62 5.31
C CYS A 154 26.74 0.83 6.16
N GLY A 155 25.55 0.54 5.64
CA GLY A 155 24.28 0.80 6.34
C GLY A 155 24.03 2.26 6.77
N HIS A 156 24.90 3.20 6.40
CA HIS A 156 24.83 4.59 6.83
C HIS A 156 23.49 5.22 6.41
N ILE A 157 22.77 5.77 7.39
CA ILE A 157 21.51 6.48 7.19
C ILE A 157 21.86 7.92 6.86
N CYS A 158 21.47 8.38 5.68
CA CYS A 158 21.68 9.76 5.23
C CYS A 158 20.48 10.23 4.42
N ASP A 159 20.44 11.52 4.09
CA ASP A 159 19.40 12.07 3.23
C ASP A 159 19.43 11.36 1.86
N LYS A 160 18.29 10.85 1.40
CA LYS A 160 18.14 10.17 0.10
C LYS A 160 18.63 11.01 -1.07
N ARG A 161 18.62 12.35 -0.97
CA ARG A 161 19.17 13.28 -1.98
C ARG A 161 20.70 13.18 -2.08
N GLN A 162 21.37 12.78 -1.00
CA GLN A 162 22.83 12.58 -0.96
C GLN A 162 23.24 11.18 -1.45
N LEU A 163 22.29 10.24 -1.51
CA LEU A 163 22.53 8.89 -1.98
C LEU A 163 22.62 8.82 -3.52
N LYS A 164 23.60 8.07 -4.01
CA LYS A 164 23.78 7.74 -5.43
C LYS A 164 22.97 6.50 -5.77
N ARG A 165 22.24 6.53 -6.88
CA ARG A 165 21.49 5.36 -7.37
C ARG A 165 22.31 4.53 -8.34
N CYS A 166 22.11 3.22 -8.35
CA CYS A 166 22.60 2.38 -9.42
C CYS A 166 22.01 2.85 -10.76
N SER A 167 22.86 3.17 -11.73
CA SER A 167 22.42 3.68 -13.04
C SER A 167 21.62 2.65 -13.86
N GLN A 168 21.83 1.36 -13.62
CA GLN A 168 21.16 0.30 -14.37
C GLN A 168 19.76 -0.02 -13.83
N CYS A 169 19.65 -0.38 -12.55
CA CYS A 169 18.36 -0.78 -11.96
C CYS A 169 17.61 0.37 -11.27
N CYS A 170 18.27 1.49 -10.97
CA CYS A 170 17.73 2.65 -10.25
C CYS A 170 16.99 2.35 -8.93
N ILE A 171 17.13 1.13 -8.38
CA ILE A 171 16.46 0.66 -7.16
C ILE A 171 17.39 0.72 -5.94
N ARG A 172 18.69 0.41 -6.12
CA ARG A 172 19.69 0.43 -5.04
C ARG A 172 20.33 1.81 -4.90
N PHE A 173 20.55 2.24 -3.65
CA PHE A 173 21.05 3.55 -3.24
C PHE A 173 22.31 3.42 -2.37
N TYR A 174 23.35 4.19 -2.67
CA TYR A 174 24.65 4.10 -2.02
C TYR A 174 25.16 5.47 -1.61
N CYS A 175 25.71 5.61 -0.40
CA CYS A 175 26.35 6.86 0.02
C CYS A 175 27.62 7.18 -0.77
N SER A 176 28.26 6.17 -1.38
CA SER A 176 29.51 6.32 -2.11
C SER A 176 29.68 5.31 -3.24
N ARG A 177 30.58 5.62 -4.18
CA ARG A 177 30.96 4.69 -5.25
C ARG A 177 31.69 3.45 -4.72
N SER A 178 32.39 3.56 -3.59
CA SER A 178 33.02 2.41 -2.93
C SER A 178 31.97 1.43 -2.39
N CYS A 179 30.89 1.93 -1.77
CA CYS A 179 29.78 1.10 -1.32
C CYS A 179 29.09 0.38 -2.48
N GLN A 180 28.83 1.08 -3.58
CA GLN A 180 28.28 0.46 -4.79
C GLN A 180 29.19 -0.65 -5.33
N LYS A 181 30.52 -0.40 -5.42
CA LYS A 181 31.48 -1.41 -5.91
C LYS A 181 31.55 -2.64 -5.01
N SER A 182 31.49 -2.44 -3.70
CA SER A 182 31.49 -3.53 -2.72
C SER A 182 30.23 -4.39 -2.89
N ASP A 183 29.05 -3.77 -2.83
CA ASP A 183 27.76 -4.46 -3.00
C ASP A 183 27.64 -5.13 -4.38
N TRP A 184 28.17 -4.49 -5.44
CA TRP A 184 28.21 -5.06 -6.79
C TRP A 184 28.95 -6.38 -6.85
N ARG A 185 30.12 -6.49 -6.21
CA ARG A 185 30.91 -7.72 -6.18
C ARG A 185 30.24 -8.82 -5.35
N ASN A 186 29.54 -8.43 -4.29
CA ASN A 186 28.96 -9.36 -3.34
C ASN A 186 27.64 -9.96 -3.83
N ILE A 187 26.62 -9.12 -4.06
CA ILE A 187 25.26 -9.61 -4.30
C ILE A 187 24.47 -8.78 -5.31
N HIS A 188 24.78 -7.50 -5.52
CA HIS A 188 23.94 -6.69 -6.40
C HIS A 188 24.04 -7.13 -7.87
N ARG A 189 25.21 -7.57 -8.34
CA ARG A 189 25.41 -8.01 -9.73
C ARG A 189 24.45 -9.13 -10.15
N THR A 190 24.18 -10.10 -9.28
CA THR A 190 23.32 -11.25 -9.59
C THR A 190 21.85 -10.87 -9.73
N HIS A 191 21.40 -9.80 -9.06
CA HIS A 191 20.00 -9.40 -9.04
C HIS A 191 19.70 -8.08 -9.76
N CYS A 192 20.73 -7.35 -10.22
CA CYS A 192 20.56 -6.03 -10.83
C CYS A 192 19.60 -6.06 -12.04
N GLN A 193 19.74 -7.05 -12.91
CA GLN A 193 18.90 -7.21 -14.09
C GLN A 193 17.44 -7.53 -13.72
N THR A 194 17.22 -8.42 -12.76
CA THR A 194 15.87 -8.73 -12.25
C THR A 194 15.21 -7.49 -11.63
N LEU A 195 15.98 -6.69 -10.88
CA LEU A 195 15.50 -5.43 -10.32
C LEU A 195 15.14 -4.42 -11.43
N GLN A 196 16.00 -4.30 -12.45
CA GLN A 196 15.75 -3.43 -13.61
C GLN A 196 14.43 -3.81 -14.33
N GLN A 197 14.22 -5.09 -14.60
CA GLN A 197 12.99 -5.58 -15.23
C GLN A 197 11.74 -5.27 -14.39
N ARG A 198 11.81 -5.43 -13.06
CA ARG A 198 10.71 -5.05 -12.15
C ARG A 198 10.39 -3.56 -12.25
N GLN A 199 11.40 -2.69 -12.32
CA GLN A 199 11.18 -1.25 -12.43
C GLN A 199 10.55 -0.86 -13.77
N LEU A 200 10.99 -1.48 -14.88
CA LEU A 200 10.41 -1.24 -16.20
C LEU A 200 8.95 -1.69 -16.27
N GLY A 201 8.62 -2.88 -15.73
CA GLY A 201 7.24 -3.34 -15.62
C GLY A 201 6.36 -2.35 -14.84
N HIS A 202 6.85 -1.82 -13.72
CA HIS A 202 6.12 -0.82 -12.94
C HIS A 202 5.92 0.50 -13.70
N ARG A 203 6.93 0.97 -14.44
CA ARG A 203 6.86 2.21 -15.22
C ARG A 203 5.91 2.12 -16.42
N ILE A 204 5.91 0.99 -17.14
CA ILE A 204 5.02 0.77 -18.28
C ILE A 204 3.56 0.78 -17.81
N VAL A 205 3.26 0.12 -16.69
CA VAL A 205 1.91 0.14 -16.10
C VAL A 205 1.48 1.56 -15.72
N LEU A 206 2.37 2.36 -15.13
CA LEU A 206 2.05 3.75 -14.79
C LEU A 206 1.83 4.62 -16.04
N HIS A 207 2.64 4.47 -17.08
CA HIS A 207 2.52 5.27 -18.30
C HIS A 207 1.26 4.94 -19.11
N LEU A 208 0.91 3.65 -19.24
CA LEU A 208 -0.34 3.23 -19.88
C LEU A 208 -1.57 3.72 -19.13
N ARG A 209 -1.51 3.77 -17.79
CA ARG A 209 -2.60 4.32 -16.97
C ARG A 209 -2.77 5.82 -17.17
N LEU A 210 -1.70 6.60 -17.18
CA LEU A 210 -1.78 8.06 -17.37
C LEU A 210 -2.25 8.45 -18.78
N SER A 211 -1.94 7.63 -19.80
CA SER A 211 -2.35 7.88 -21.19
C SER A 211 -3.80 7.51 -21.46
N ALA A 212 -4.45 6.76 -20.56
CA ALA A 212 -5.88 6.42 -20.66
C ALA A 212 -6.81 7.50 -20.04
N TYR A 213 -6.25 8.56 -19.46
CA TYR A 213 -6.98 9.69 -18.86
C TYR A 213 -6.79 11.00 -19.64
N GLN A 214 -6.25 10.95 -20.86
CA GLN A 214 -6.17 12.05 -21.83
C GLN A 214 -7.07 11.74 -23.02
#